data_AF-A0A0G0FMW0-F1
#
_entry.id   AF-A0A0G0FMW0-F1
#
_cell.length_a   1.000
_cell.length_b   1.000
_cell.length_c   1.000
_cell.angle_alpha   90.00
_cell.angle_beta   90.00
_cell.angle_gamma   90.00
#
_symmetry.space_group_name_H-M   'P 1'
#
loop_
_entity.id
_entity.type
_entity.pdbx_description
1 polymer ?
#
loop_
_entity_poly.entity_id
_entity_poly.type
_entity_poly.pdbx_seq_one_letter_code
_entity_poly.pdbx_strand_id
1 'polypeptide(L)' 'HVDHETPLSKGGSNEINNLLPACSVCNLEKKDRCGYEWLLDIYREYGIGLGKGQIAMLKSEGLDITDPKYVWEVPIL' A
#
# COMPACT_ATOMS: atom_id res chain seq x y z
N HIS A 1 14.89 -2.00 10.44
CA HIS A 1 13.98 -1.24 11.32
C HIS A 1 12.72 -2.07 11.53
N VAL A 2 12.10 -1.93 12.68
CA VAL A 2 10.74 -2.43 12.91
C VAL A 2 9.82 -1.27 12.55
N ASP A 3 8.96 -1.46 11.56
CA ASP A 3 7.98 -0.47 11.09
C ASP A 3 6.56 -0.95 11.41
N HIS A 4 5.62 -0.01 11.44
CA HIS A 4 4.21 -0.29 11.64
C HIS A 4 3.48 -0.37 10.30
N GLU A 5 2.73 -1.44 10.02
CA GLU A 5 1.90 -1.56 8.81
C GLU A 5 0.90 -0.40 8.74
N THR A 6 0.13 -0.22 9.81
CA THR A 6 -0.66 0.98 10.08
C THR A 6 0.10 1.85 11.08
N PRO A 7 0.47 3.09 10.75
CA PRO A 7 1.16 3.99 11.67
C PRO A 7 0.37 4.24 12.96
N LEU A 8 1.08 4.44 14.07
CA LEU A 8 0.45 4.80 15.36
C LEU A 8 -0.40 6.08 15.24
N SER A 9 0.02 7.04 14.43
CA SER A 9 -0.72 8.29 14.16
C SER A 9 -2.06 8.07 13.45
N LYS A 10 -2.26 6.91 12.82
CA LYS A 10 -3.49 6.49 12.14
C LYS A 10 -4.26 5.39 12.90
N GLY A 11 -3.93 5.18 14.18
CA GLY A 11 -4.61 4.19 15.03
C GLY A 11 -4.03 2.78 14.98
N GLY A 12 -2.84 2.61 14.42
CA GLY A 12 -2.10 1.34 14.53
C GLY A 12 -1.69 1.00 15.96
N SER A 13 -1.27 -0.25 16.18
CA SER A 13 -0.88 -0.78 17.49
C SER A 13 0.60 -1.20 17.53
N ASN A 14 1.13 -1.46 18.72
CA ASN A 14 2.44 -2.08 18.92
C ASN A 14 2.36 -3.62 18.97
N GLU A 15 1.23 -4.19 18.57
CA GLU A 15 1.02 -5.64 18.53
C GLU A 15 1.79 -6.26 17.37
N ILE A 16 2.21 -7.51 17.53
CA ILE A 16 3.08 -8.19 16.54
C ILE A 16 2.46 -8.27 15.14
N ASN A 17 1.13 -8.25 15.03
CA ASN A 17 0.43 -8.26 13.75
C ASN A 17 0.51 -6.93 12.97
N ASN A 18 0.89 -5.83 13.64
CA ASN A 18 1.09 -4.53 13.01
C ASN A 18 2.58 -4.19 12.83
N LEU A 19 3.50 -5.04 13.31
CA LEU A 19 4.95 -4.80 13.24
C LEU A 19 5.58 -5.61 12.11
N LEU A 20 6.32 -4.95 11.24
CA LEU A 20 6.98 -5.55 10.07
C LEU A 20 8.48 -5.20 10.02
N PRO A 21 9.34 -6.11 9.53
CA PRO A 21 10.72 -5.77 9.24
C PRO A 21 10.80 -4.90 7.97
N ALA A 22 11.40 -3.72 8.07
CA ALA A 22 11.67 -2.84 6.94
C ALA A 22 13.13 -2.41 6.88
N CYS A 23 13.69 -2.24 5.68
CA CYS A 23 15.01 -1.63 5.53
C CYS A 23 14.95 -0.13 5.87
N SER A 24 16.10 0.51 6.11
CA SER A 24 16.16 1.94 6.48
C SER A 24 15.55 2.84 5.42
N VAL A 25 15.85 2.57 4.15
CA VAL A 25 15.34 3.34 3.01
C VAL A 25 13.83 3.21 2.91
N CYS A 26 13.29 1.98 2.86
CA CYS A 26 11.85 1.74 2.75
C CYS A 26 11.06 2.32 3.94
N ASN A 27 11.57 2.17 5.17
CA ASN A 27 10.93 2.75 6.36
C ASN A 27 10.84 4.28 6.27
N LEU A 28 11.93 4.94 5.86
CA LEU A 28 11.97 6.39 5.69
C LEU A 28 11.12 6.87 4.51
N GLU A 29 11.04 6.07 3.45
CA GLU A 29 10.22 6.38 2.29
C GLU A 29 8.74 6.23 2.60
N LYS A 30 8.32 5.12 3.24
CA LYS A 30 6.92 4.84 3.62
C LYS A 30 6.33 5.93 4.52
N LYS A 31 7.11 6.46 5.48
CA LYS A 31 6.70 7.55 6.40
C LYS A 31 5.46 7.17 7.22
N ASP A 32 4.45 8.03 7.21
CA ASP A 32 3.18 7.93 7.92
C ASP A 32 2.06 7.33 7.05
N ARG A 33 2.43 6.65 5.96
CA ARG A 33 1.49 5.90 5.14
C ARG A 33 1.27 4.50 5.73
N CYS A 34 0.03 4.02 5.61
CA CYS A 34 -0.29 2.60 5.72
C CYS A 34 0.40 1.84 4.57
N GLY A 35 0.71 0.55 4.76
CA GLY A 35 1.40 -0.23 3.73
C GLY A 35 0.67 -0.23 2.38
N TYR A 36 -0.67 -0.29 2.38
CA TYR A 36 -1.46 -0.22 1.15
C TYR A 36 -1.42 1.16 0.44
N GLU A 37 -1.28 2.26 1.19
CA GLU A 37 -1.13 3.61 0.62
C GLU A 37 0.23 3.73 -0.05
N TRP A 38 1.29 3.27 0.62
CA TRP A 38 2.64 3.30 0.06
C TRP A 38 2.77 2.37 -1.15
N LEU A 39 2.18 1.18 -1.09
CA LEU A 39 2.16 0.25 -2.22
C LEU A 39 1.47 0.86 -3.44
N LEU A 40 0.34 1.55 -3.24
CA LEU A 40 -0.33 2.27 -4.31
C LEU A 40 0.61 3.31 -4.93
N ASP A 41 1.29 4.12 -4.12
CA ASP A 41 2.23 5.13 -4.63
C ASP A 41 3.40 4.52 -5.41
N ILE A 42 3.93 3.36 -5.00
CA ILE A 42 4.94 2.61 -5.78
C ILE A 42 4.36 2.20 -7.14
N TYR A 43 3.18 1.59 -7.17
CA TYR A 43 2.55 1.23 -8.45
C TYR A 43 2.32 2.46 -9.32
N ARG A 44 2.03 3.60 -8.69
CA ARG A 44 1.84 4.86 -9.39
C ARG A 44 3.11 5.36 -10.06
N GLU A 45 4.22 5.28 -9.35
CA GLU A 45 5.54 5.73 -9.80
C GLU A 45 6.07 4.87 -10.95
N TYR A 46 5.95 3.56 -10.84
CA TYR A 46 6.50 2.61 -11.81
C TYR A 46 5.54 2.27 -12.97
N GLY A 47 4.32 2.83 -12.97
CA GLY A 47 3.31 2.51 -13.98
C GLY A 47 2.92 1.03 -13.96
N ILE A 48 2.79 0.45 -12.77
CA ILE A 48 2.40 -0.95 -12.57
C ILE A 48 0.88 -1.03 -12.47
N GLY A 49 0.32 -2.05 -13.11
CA GLY A 49 -1.11 -2.32 -13.09
C GLY A 49 -1.63 -2.90 -11.81
N LEU A 50 -2.87 -2.53 -11.50
CA LEU A 50 -3.65 -3.17 -10.47
C LEU A 50 -4.56 -4.24 -11.06
N GLY A 51 -4.44 -5.47 -10.56
CA GLY A 51 -5.41 -6.53 -10.82
C GLY A 51 -6.74 -6.31 -10.08
N LYS A 52 -7.81 -6.98 -10.51
CA LYS A 52 -9.16 -6.85 -9.92
C LYS A 52 -9.18 -7.06 -8.40
N GLY A 53 -8.40 -8.02 -7.88
CA GLY A 53 -8.30 -8.28 -6.44
C GLY A 53 -7.65 -7.14 -5.66
N GLN A 54 -6.57 -6.55 -6.21
CA GLN A 54 -5.89 -5.40 -5.60
C GLN A 54 -6.78 -4.16 -5.63
N ILE A 55 -7.53 -3.95 -6.73
CA ILE A 55 -8.54 -2.89 -6.84
C ILE A 55 -9.62 -3.07 -5.76
N ALA A 56 -10.12 -4.29 -5.55
CA ALA A 56 -11.13 -4.54 -4.53
C ALA A 56 -10.60 -4.24 -3.11
N MET A 57 -9.38 -4.68 -2.81
CA MET A 57 -8.72 -4.43 -1.52
C MET A 57 -8.50 -2.93 -1.27
N LEU A 58 -7.93 -2.19 -2.22
CA LEU A 58 -7.67 -0.77 -2.05
C LEU A 58 -8.98 0.03 -1.88
N LYS A 59 -10.07 -0.35 -2.57
CA LYS A 59 -11.40 0.24 -2.35
C LYS A 59 -11.96 -0.06 -0.97
N SER A 60 -11.76 -1.27 -0.43
CA SER A 60 -12.21 -1.58 0.94
C SER A 60 -11.48 -0.79 2.00
N GLU A 61 -10.24 -0.38 1.72
CA GLU A 61 -9.46 0.55 2.56
C GLU A 61 -9.84 2.03 2.35
N GLY A 62 -10.86 2.32 1.54
CA GLY A 62 -11.35 3.68 1.31
C GLY A 62 -10.50 4.50 0.32
N LEU A 63 -9.58 3.87 -0.41
CA LEU A 63 -8.80 4.57 -1.43
C LEU A 63 -9.59 4.73 -2.73
N ASP A 64 -9.61 5.96 -3.23
CA ASP A 64 -10.14 6.27 -4.55
C ASP A 64 -9.12 5.90 -5.63
N ILE A 65 -9.40 4.79 -6.31
CA ILE A 65 -8.68 4.27 -7.46
C ILE A 65 -9.59 4.34 -8.69
N THR A 66 -9.82 5.56 -9.14
CA THR A 66 -10.50 5.88 -10.40
C THR A 66 -9.55 6.35 -11.50
N ASP A 67 -8.25 6.48 -11.19
CA ASP A 67 -7.26 6.96 -12.15
C ASP A 67 -7.04 5.91 -13.27
N PRO A 68 -7.43 6.22 -14.52
CA PRO A 68 -7.36 5.28 -15.64
C PRO A 68 -5.95 4.80 -15.94
N LYS A 69 -4.92 5.52 -15.47
CA LYS A 69 -3.51 5.16 -15.70
C LYS A 69 -2.99 4.04 -14.78
N TYR A 70 -3.82 3.46 -13.90
CA TYR A 70 -3.41 2.34 -13.02
C TYR A 70 -4.39 1.16 -13.04
N VAL A 71 -5.50 1.31 -13.76
CA VAL A 71 -6.54 0.29 -13.90
C VAL A 71 -6.41 -0.30 -15.29
N TRP A 72 -5.72 -1.44 -15.39
CA TRP A 72 -5.81 -2.27 -16.58
C TRP A 72 -6.26 -3.67 -16.19
N GLU A 73 -7.28 -4.17 -16.90
CA GLU A 73 -7.61 -5.58 -16.89
C GLU A 73 -6.46 -6.35 -17.55
N VAL A 74 -5.54 -6.89 -16.74
CA VAL A 74 -4.53 -7.82 -17.24
C VAL A 74 -5.27 -9.11 -17.62
N PRO A 75 -5.23 -9.58 -18.88
CA PRO A 75 -5.83 -10.86 -19.24
C PRO A 75 -5.09 -11.97 -18.48
N ILE A 76 -5.83 -12.84 -17.81
CA ILE A 76 -5.25 -14.08 -17.27
C ILE A 76 -4.93 -14.96 -18.48
N LEU A 77 -3.63 -15.22 -18.71
CA LEU A 77 -3.17 -16.24 -19.66
C LEU A 77 -3.35 -17.63 -19.05
#